data_AF-W1TYW4-F1
#
_entry.id   AF-W1TYW4-F1
#
_cell.length_a   1.000
_cell.length_b   1.000
_cell.length_c   1.000
_cell.angle_alpha   90.00
_cell.angle_beta   90.00
_cell.angle_gamma   90.00
#
_symmetry.space_group_name_H-M   'P 1'
#
loop_
_entity.id
_entity.type
_entity.pdbx_description
1 polymer ?
#
loop_
_entity_poly.entity_id
_entity_poly.type
_entity_poly.pdbx_seq_one_letter_code
_entity_poly.pdbx_strand_id
1 'polypeptide(L)'
;MKIKEFNYKGFNCFIKRISMGSLSGLALGLKDFRRNSRGWLCGYVALPEGHPLHGKKYYEMDDEINDVPHFGLTYSEFEGDDWVIGFDCNHAFDTPATNTVEFVEGNIKEIVDTILEIYPEGE
;
A
#
# COMPACT_ATOMS: atom_id res chain seq x y z
N MET A 1 -0.57 -8.61 9.57
CA MET A 1 -0.70 -9.98 9.02
C MET A 1 -1.09 -9.88 7.55
N LYS A 2 -0.43 -10.60 6.63
CA LYS A 2 -0.89 -10.70 5.23
C LYS A 2 -2.20 -11.49 5.22
N ILE A 3 -3.23 -10.93 4.59
CA ILE A 3 -4.55 -11.57 4.48
C ILE A 3 -4.85 -12.05 3.06
N LYS A 4 -4.15 -11.51 2.06
CA LYS A 4 -4.22 -11.90 0.67
C LYS A 4 -2.89 -11.61 0.00
N GLU A 5 -2.44 -12.53 -0.84
CA GLU A 5 -1.30 -12.38 -1.74
C GLU A 5 -1.76 -12.81 -3.13
N PHE A 6 -1.34 -12.09 -4.16
CA PHE A 6 -1.72 -12.35 -5.55
C PHE A 6 -0.67 -11.79 -6.50
N ASN A 7 -0.56 -12.38 -7.70
CA ASN A 7 0.21 -11.78 -8.78
C ASN A 7 -0.72 -10.96 -9.67
N TYR A 8 -0.26 -9.78 -10.08
CA TYR A 8 -0.95 -8.95 -11.06
C TYR A 8 0.05 -8.39 -12.06
N LYS A 9 -0.10 -8.78 -13.33
CA LYS A 9 0.79 -8.37 -14.44
C LYS A 9 2.28 -8.52 -14.13
N GLY A 10 2.67 -9.63 -13.48
CA GLY A 10 4.07 -9.89 -13.12
C GLY A 10 4.46 -9.39 -11.73
N PHE A 11 3.73 -8.45 -11.14
CA PHE A 11 4.04 -7.92 -9.80
C PHE A 11 3.46 -8.79 -8.69
N ASN A 12 4.28 -9.06 -7.67
CA ASN A 12 3.80 -9.65 -6.43
C ASN A 12 3.09 -8.59 -5.58
N CYS A 13 1.80 -8.80 -5.33
CA CYS A 13 0.92 -7.87 -4.65
C CYS A 13 0.35 -8.51 -3.40
N PHE A 14 0.17 -7.72 -2.35
CA PHE A 14 -0.42 -8.26 -1.12
C PHE A 14 -1.19 -7.22 -0.32
N ILE A 15 -2.14 -7.72 0.47
CA ILE A 15 -2.96 -6.94 1.37
C ILE A 15 -2.64 -7.37 2.79
N LYS A 16 -2.31 -6.40 3.65
CA LYS A 16 -2.12 -6.64 5.08
C LYS A 16 -3.25 -6.00 5.87
N ARG A 17 -3.63 -6.69 6.95
CA ARG A 17 -4.38 -6.08 8.04
C ARG A 17 -3.40 -5.53 9.06
N ILE A 18 -3.48 -4.22 9.29
CA ILE A 18 -2.68 -3.48 10.27
C ILE A 18 -3.60 -3.01 11.40
N SER A 19 -3.24 -3.37 12.63
CA SER A 19 -3.90 -2.91 13.85
C SER A 19 -2.84 -2.41 14.82
N MET A 20 -3.01 -1.24 15.42
CA MET A 20 -2.23 -0.87 16.60
C MET A 20 -2.62 -1.80 17.75
N GLY A 21 -1.64 -2.45 18.38
CA GLY A 21 -1.85 -3.16 19.65
C GLY A 21 -2.30 -2.18 20.74
N SER A 22 -3.03 -2.65 21.76
CA SER A 22 -3.69 -1.78 22.74
C SER A 22 -2.75 -0.85 23.54
N LEU A 23 -1.43 -1.10 23.52
CA LEU A 23 -0.43 -0.28 24.20
C LEU A 23 0.01 0.95 23.39
N SER A 24 0.03 0.90 22.06
CA SER A 24 0.59 1.98 21.23
C SER A 24 -0.38 3.15 21.00
N GLY A 25 -1.68 2.88 20.99
CA GLY A 25 -2.73 3.91 20.87
C GLY A 25 -2.91 4.79 22.12
N LEU A 26 -2.34 4.41 23.26
CA LEU A 26 -2.31 5.25 24.47
C LEU A 26 -1.11 6.20 24.47
N ALA A 27 0.02 5.78 23.90
CA ALA A 27 1.28 6.52 23.93
C ALA A 27 1.38 7.64 22.87
N LEU A 28 0.68 7.53 21.74
CA LEU A 28 0.89 8.43 20.59
C LEU A 28 -0.23 9.44 20.32
N GLY A 29 -1.31 9.49 21.12
CA GLY A 29 -2.38 10.48 20.94
C GLY A 29 -3.15 10.39 19.60
N LEU A 30 -2.92 9.34 18.81
CA LEU A 30 -3.56 9.12 17.51
C LEU A 30 -5.01 8.67 17.71
N LYS A 31 -5.95 9.61 17.59
CA LYS A 31 -7.39 9.37 17.75
C LYS A 31 -7.99 8.51 16.62
N ASP A 32 -7.42 8.57 15.42
CA ASP A 32 -8.02 7.96 14.22
C ASP A 32 -7.98 6.42 14.23
N PHE A 33 -6.92 5.83 14.78
CA PHE A 33 -6.80 4.38 14.95
C PHE A 33 -7.81 3.76 15.93
N ARG A 34 -8.45 4.57 16.80
CA ARG A 34 -9.39 4.05 17.83
C ARG A 34 -10.78 3.74 17.27
N ARG A 35 -11.11 4.17 16.05
CA ARG A 35 -12.46 3.98 15.48
C ARG A 35 -12.71 2.57 14.95
N ASN A 36 -11.65 1.80 14.66
CA ASN A 36 -11.79 0.45 14.10
C ASN A 36 -10.93 -0.59 14.84
N SER A 37 -11.56 -1.32 15.78
CA SER A 37 -10.90 -2.40 16.53
C SER A 37 -10.50 -3.61 15.69
N ARG A 38 -11.00 -3.72 14.45
CA ARG A 38 -10.65 -4.81 13.52
C ARG A 38 -9.41 -4.51 12.68
N GLY A 39 -8.81 -3.32 12.85
CA GLY A 39 -7.70 -2.85 12.03
C GLY A 39 -8.11 -2.51 10.60
N TRP A 40 -7.16 -1.93 9.88
CA TRP A 40 -7.32 -1.43 8.53
C TRP A 40 -6.56 -2.29 7.53
N LEU A 41 -7.14 -2.43 6.35
CA LEU A 41 -6.49 -3.06 5.21
C LEU A 41 -5.60 -2.02 4.53
N CYS A 42 -4.43 -2.47 4.13
CA CYS A 42 -3.41 -1.69 3.45
C CYS A 42 -2.94 -2.50 2.24
N GLY A 43 -2.67 -1.83 1.13
CA GLY A 43 -2.25 -2.45 -0.12
C GLY A 43 -0.77 -2.23 -0.41
N TYR A 44 -0.14 -3.23 -1.01
CA TYR A 44 1.30 -3.23 -1.26
C TYR A 44 1.64 -3.89 -2.59
N VAL A 45 2.67 -3.36 -3.24
CA VAL A 45 3.28 -3.86 -4.47
C VAL A 45 4.76 -4.08 -4.20
N ALA A 46 5.24 -5.30 -4.44
CA ALA A 46 6.66 -5.61 -4.41
C ALA A 46 7.29 -5.28 -5.76
N LEU A 47 8.36 -4.51 -5.72
CA LEU A 47 9.18 -4.13 -6.85
C LEU A 47 10.48 -4.95 -6.75
N PRO A 48 10.76 -5.85 -7.70
CA PRO A 48 11.96 -6.68 -7.65
C PRO A 48 13.22 -5.85 -7.93
N GLU A 49 14.38 -6.40 -7.56
CA GLU A 49 15.69 -5.84 -7.92
C GLU A 49 15.78 -5.62 -9.43
N GLY A 50 16.24 -4.43 -9.84
CA GLY A 50 16.30 -4.01 -11.24
C GLY A 50 15.10 -3.19 -11.73
N HIS A 51 13.99 -3.14 -10.99
CA HIS A 51 12.89 -2.23 -11.32
C HIS A 51 13.32 -0.75 -11.13
N PRO A 52 12.96 0.19 -12.03
CA PRO A 52 13.39 1.60 -11.94
C PRO A 52 13.01 2.33 -10.64
N LEU A 53 11.93 1.87 -9.98
CA LEU A 53 11.45 2.39 -8.71
C LEU A 53 12.01 1.65 -7.49
N HIS A 54 12.82 0.62 -7.68
CA HIS A 54 13.43 -0.13 -6.58
C HIS A 54 14.35 0.78 -5.75
N GLY A 55 14.11 0.86 -4.45
CA GLY A 55 14.87 1.68 -3.52
C GLY A 55 14.40 3.14 -3.39
N LYS A 56 13.47 3.60 -4.23
CA LYS A 56 12.89 4.95 -4.13
C LYS A 56 11.89 5.02 -2.97
N LYS A 57 11.98 6.05 -2.13
CA LYS A 57 10.99 6.30 -1.09
C LYS A 57 9.68 6.79 -1.70
N TYR A 58 8.56 6.56 -1.01
CA TYR A 58 7.23 6.89 -1.53
C TYR A 58 7.09 8.38 -1.87
N TYR A 59 7.75 9.27 -1.13
CA TYR A 59 7.78 10.72 -1.39
C TYR A 59 8.74 11.14 -2.52
N GLU A 60 9.45 10.20 -3.14
CA GLU A 60 10.31 10.41 -4.32
C GLU A 60 9.66 9.85 -5.59
N MET A 61 8.46 9.29 -5.49
CA MET A 61 7.70 8.76 -6.63
C MET A 61 7.11 9.89 -7.45
N ASP A 62 6.94 9.65 -8.74
CA ASP A 62 6.22 10.57 -9.63
C ASP A 62 4.78 10.77 -9.11
N ASP A 63 4.29 12.01 -9.11
CA ASP A 63 2.95 12.35 -8.61
C ASP A 63 1.86 11.51 -9.31
N GLU A 64 2.07 11.16 -10.58
CA GLU A 64 1.19 10.27 -11.35
C GLU A 64 1.02 8.89 -10.70
N ILE A 65 2.09 8.32 -10.11
CA ILE A 65 2.02 7.04 -9.40
C ILE A 65 1.52 7.26 -7.97
N ASN A 66 1.99 8.34 -7.33
CA ASN A 66 1.67 8.59 -5.93
C ASN A 66 0.19 8.90 -5.73
N ASP A 67 -0.44 9.67 -6.60
CA ASP A 67 -1.79 10.22 -6.38
C ASP A 67 -2.94 9.30 -6.83
N VAL A 68 -2.63 8.24 -7.58
CA VAL A 68 -3.60 7.24 -8.03
C VAL A 68 -4.21 6.43 -6.88
N PRO A 69 -3.42 5.81 -5.97
CA PRO A 69 -4.00 5.07 -4.86
C PRO A 69 -4.65 6.00 -3.84
N HIS A 70 -5.57 5.42 -3.08
CA HIS A 70 -6.32 6.01 -1.98
C HIS A 70 -5.50 6.97 -1.10
N PHE A 71 -5.61 8.27 -1.44
CA PHE A 71 -4.92 9.40 -0.80
C PHE A 71 -3.39 9.37 -0.80
N GLY A 72 -2.76 8.61 -1.68
CA GLY A 72 -1.30 8.61 -1.79
C GLY A 72 -0.64 7.29 -1.44
N LEU A 73 0.62 7.13 -1.87
CA LEU A 73 1.52 6.16 -1.25
C LEU A 73 1.96 6.66 0.13
N THR A 74 1.99 5.75 1.10
CA THR A 74 2.37 6.05 2.50
C THR A 74 3.46 5.12 3.02
N TYR A 75 3.94 4.20 2.19
CA TYR A 75 4.92 3.19 2.57
C TYR A 75 5.93 2.89 1.46
N SER A 76 7.20 2.73 1.85
CA SER A 76 8.30 2.29 0.98
C SER A 76 9.48 1.74 1.79
N GLU A 77 9.68 0.42 1.78
CA GLU A 77 10.75 -0.25 2.54
C GLU A 77 11.08 -1.63 1.95
N PHE A 78 12.24 -2.18 2.30
CA PHE A 78 12.57 -3.57 2.03
C PHE A 78 11.69 -4.54 2.82
N GLU A 79 11.16 -5.55 2.15
CA GLU A 79 10.58 -6.72 2.78
C GLU A 79 11.13 -8.00 2.16
N GLY A 80 12.08 -8.63 2.85
CA GLY A 80 12.89 -9.68 2.24
C GLY A 80 13.86 -9.05 1.24
N ASP A 81 13.85 -9.54 0.01
CA ASP A 81 14.75 -9.08 -1.05
C ASP A 81 14.11 -8.00 -1.95
N ASP A 82 12.78 -7.81 -1.86
CA ASP A 82 12.04 -6.86 -2.70
C ASP A 82 11.89 -5.50 -2.02
N TRP A 83 11.88 -4.44 -2.84
CA TRP A 83 11.47 -3.11 -2.40
C TRP A 83 9.94 -2.99 -2.49
N VAL A 84 9.28 -2.79 -1.35
CA VAL A 84 7.82 -2.74 -1.29
C VAL A 84 7.34 -1.32 -1.15
N ILE A 85 6.41 -0.92 -2.02
CA ILE A 85 5.63 0.32 -1.90
C ILE A 85 4.19 0.02 -1.50
N GLY A 86 3.49 0.97 -0.89
CA GLY A 86 2.11 0.76 -0.50
C GLY A 86 1.38 1.99 0.04
N PHE A 87 0.11 1.79 0.35
CA PHE A 87 -0.82 2.78 0.89
C PHE A 87 -1.66 2.17 2.02
N ASP A 88 -2.26 3.01 2.85
CA ASP A 88 -3.15 2.59 3.93
C ASP A 88 -4.58 3.09 3.74
N CYS A 89 -5.55 2.35 4.29
CA CYS A 89 -6.95 2.79 4.34
C CYS A 89 -7.34 3.25 5.75
N ASN A 90 -6.47 3.95 6.48
CA ASN A 90 -6.74 4.47 7.83
C ASN A 90 -6.81 6.01 7.84
N HIS A 91 -7.61 6.58 6.95
CA HIS A 91 -7.86 8.01 6.93
C HIS A 91 -9.05 8.40 7.81
N ALA A 92 -9.10 9.66 8.25
CA ALA A 92 -10.16 10.16 9.13
C ALA A 92 -11.59 9.98 8.56
N PHE A 93 -11.71 9.92 7.23
CA PHE A 93 -12.96 9.76 6.49
C PHE A 93 -13.18 8.35 5.95
N ASP A 94 -12.28 7.41 6.23
CA ASP A 94 -12.45 6.03 5.79
C ASP A 94 -13.62 5.34 6.48
N THR A 95 -14.26 4.45 5.72
CA THR A 95 -15.47 3.74 6.14
C THR A 95 -15.28 2.23 5.93
N PRO A 96 -16.20 1.38 6.40
CA PRO A 96 -16.16 -0.04 6.05
C PRO A 96 -16.09 -0.32 4.54
N ALA A 97 -16.58 0.60 3.69
CA ALA A 97 -16.53 0.46 2.23
C ALA A 97 -15.11 0.60 1.66
N THR A 98 -14.25 1.43 2.27
CA THR A 98 -12.84 1.58 1.87
C THR A 98 -11.91 0.61 2.61
N ASN A 99 -12.48 -0.29 3.43
CA ASN A 99 -11.74 -1.28 4.21
C ASN A 99 -12.09 -2.73 3.81
N THR A 100 -12.33 -2.95 2.50
CA THR A 100 -12.61 -4.27 1.90
C THR A 100 -11.43 -4.77 1.08
N VAL A 101 -11.38 -6.07 0.82
CA VAL A 101 -10.33 -6.66 -0.02
C VAL A 101 -10.45 -6.15 -1.45
N GLU A 102 -11.67 -6.00 -1.95
CA GLU A 102 -11.98 -5.55 -3.29
C GLU A 102 -11.54 -4.10 -3.52
N PHE A 103 -11.77 -3.22 -2.55
CA PHE A 103 -11.35 -1.82 -2.63
C PHE A 103 -9.82 -1.70 -2.67
N VAL A 104 -9.13 -2.39 -1.76
CA VAL A 104 -7.66 -2.34 -1.68
C VAL A 104 -7.03 -2.99 -2.91
N GLU A 105 -7.56 -4.11 -3.38
CA GLU A 105 -7.08 -4.74 -4.61
C GLU A 105 -7.27 -3.85 -5.84
N GLY A 106 -8.38 -3.11 -5.93
CA GLY A 106 -8.58 -2.12 -7.00
C GLY A 106 -7.47 -1.08 -7.04
N ASN A 107 -7.20 -0.44 -5.89
CA ASN A 107 -6.13 0.55 -5.74
C ASN A 107 -4.74 -0.05 -6.05
N ILE A 108 -4.46 -1.29 -5.64
CA ILE A 108 -3.21 -1.97 -6.00
C ILE A 108 -3.07 -2.11 -7.51
N LYS A 109 -4.15 -2.51 -8.20
CA LYS A 109 -4.12 -2.68 -9.66
C LYS A 109 -3.90 -1.36 -10.37
N GLU A 110 -4.53 -0.28 -9.89
CA GLU A 110 -4.31 1.06 -10.45
C GLU A 110 -2.84 1.50 -10.28
N ILE A 111 -2.19 1.26 -9.14
CA ILE A 111 -0.75 1.50 -8.98
C ILE A 111 0.06 0.73 -10.03
N VAL A 112 -0.19 -0.57 -10.18
CA VAL A 112 0.57 -1.42 -11.13
C VAL A 112 0.33 -0.98 -12.58
N ASP A 113 -0.91 -0.63 -12.92
CA ASP A 113 -1.26 -0.15 -14.26
C ASP A 113 -0.52 1.14 -14.58
N THR A 114 -0.51 2.12 -13.68
CA THR A 114 0.23 3.36 -13.86
C THR A 114 1.75 3.15 -13.91
N ILE A 115 2.29 2.25 -13.09
CA ILE A 115 3.72 1.89 -13.17
C ILE A 115 4.06 1.35 -14.56
N LEU A 116 3.23 0.48 -15.13
CA LEU A 116 3.47 -0.11 -16.46
C LEU A 116 3.26 0.89 -17.60
N GLU A 117 2.47 1.93 -17.40
CA GLU A 117 2.33 3.04 -18.36
C GLU A 117 3.60 3.91 -18.41
N ILE A 118 4.26 4.13 -17.27
CA ILE A 118 5.46 4.98 -17.16
C ILE A 118 6.75 4.19 -17.40
N TYR A 119 6.80 2.94 -16.93
CA TYR A 119 7.95 2.04 -17.00
C TYR A 119 7.53 0.72 -17.68
N PRO A 120 7.29 0.73 -19.01
CA PRO A 120 6.90 -0.48 -19.73
C PRO A 120 8.00 -1.55 -19.70
N GLU A 121 7.62 -2.82 -19.66
CA GLU A 121 8.61 -3.91 -19.74
C GLU A 121 9.32 -3.90 -21.10
N GLY A 122 10.66 -3.79 -21.11
CA GLY A 122 11.50 -4.10 -22.27
C GLY A 122 12.15 -2.93 -23.02
N GLU A 123 12.41 -1.78 -22.36
CA GLU A 123 13.32 -0.74 -22.87
C GLU A 123 14.74 -0.83 -22.30
#